data_AF-A0A944W791-F1
#
_entry.id   AF-A0A944W791-F1
#
_cell.length_a   1.000
_cell.length_b   1.000
_cell.length_c   1.000
_cell.angle_alpha   90.00
_cell.angle_beta   90.00
_cell.angle_gamma   90.00
#
_symmetry.space_group_name_H-M   'P 1'
#
loop_
_entity.id
_entity.type
_entity.pdbx_description
1 polymer ?
#
loop_
_entity_poly.entity_id
_entity_poly.type
_entity_poly.pdbx_seq_one_letter_code
_entity_poly.pdbx_strand_id
1 'polypeptide(L)'
;MKSFIKYLTLPTAIGLLLISLSCDDRIPDSTATSNATLVISQMQSISDDGTSVGEVVSGSSNMRLVATLKNDTGIPLKDKTIKFAHDGTGGSFESGTSVTTDENGQVVNIFKPNSSENMVDKTTTPEYEGLTVTVTYESNLKTTAEFNVYPNQDDVWPYTMYVTSDVDNIKLDNGEEVEIE
;
A
#
# COMPACT_ATOMS: atom_id res chain seq x y z
N MET A 1 -18.05 86.79 24.11
CA MET A 1 -16.65 86.90 23.62
C MET A 1 -15.77 86.16 24.61
N LYS A 2 -14.94 85.21 24.14
CA LYS A 2 -14.01 84.30 24.88
C LYS A 2 -14.69 83.27 25.80
N SER A 3 -14.26 82.01 25.94
CA SER A 3 -13.24 81.17 25.30
C SER A 3 -13.38 79.74 25.87
N PHE A 4 -13.33 78.72 25.00
CA PHE A 4 -12.77 77.36 25.16
C PHE A 4 -12.71 76.67 26.54
N ILE A 5 -13.23 75.44 26.61
CA ILE A 5 -12.48 74.21 26.98
C ILE A 5 -13.27 72.99 26.43
N LYS A 6 -12.66 72.29 25.47
CA LYS A 6 -13.09 70.97 24.97
C LYS A 6 -12.10 69.95 25.53
N TYR A 7 -12.53 69.11 26.46
CA TYR A 7 -11.92 67.80 26.71
C TYR A 7 -12.99 66.88 27.27
N LEU A 8 -13.74 66.24 26.37
CA LEU A 8 -14.65 65.16 26.72
C LEU A 8 -14.24 63.93 25.90
N THR A 9 -13.48 63.07 26.58
CA THR A 9 -13.41 61.61 26.42
C THR A 9 -13.31 61.06 24.99
N LEU A 10 -12.09 60.76 24.55
CA LEU A 10 -11.87 59.72 23.54
C LEU A 10 -10.55 58.98 23.80
N PRO A 11 -10.55 57.96 24.66
CA PRO A 11 -9.78 56.77 24.34
C PRO A 11 -10.61 55.51 24.63
N THR A 12 -11.71 55.31 23.92
CA THR A 12 -12.55 54.10 24.03
C THR A 12 -12.98 53.58 22.66
N ALA A 13 -12.18 53.80 21.61
CA ALA A 13 -12.47 53.33 20.27
C ALA A 13 -11.32 52.52 19.62
N ILE A 14 -10.29 52.15 20.38
CA ILE A 14 -9.15 51.33 19.90
C ILE A 14 -9.08 49.96 20.61
N GLY A 15 -9.91 49.71 21.63
CA GLY A 15 -9.95 48.42 22.34
C GLY A 15 -10.85 47.35 21.70
N LEU A 16 -11.68 47.70 20.71
CA LEU A 16 -12.72 46.82 20.17
C LEU A 16 -12.43 46.27 18.77
N LEU A 17 -11.28 46.60 18.15
CA LEU A 17 -10.91 46.06 16.83
C LEU A 17 -10.02 44.81 16.87
N LEU A 18 -9.64 44.32 18.06
CA LEU A 18 -8.75 43.16 18.20
C LEU A 18 -9.46 41.87 18.60
N ILE A 19 -10.80 41.86 18.68
CA ILE A 19 -11.58 40.67 19.12
C ILE A 19 -12.16 39.88 17.92
N SER A 20 -11.97 40.34 16.68
CA SER A 20 -12.48 39.64 15.48
C SER A 20 -11.43 38.84 14.71
N LEU A 21 -10.23 38.64 15.26
CA LEU A 21 -9.17 37.80 14.66
C LEU A 21 -8.86 36.55 15.49
N SER A 22 -9.78 36.14 16.37
CA SER A 22 -9.70 34.86 17.09
C SER A 22 -10.77 33.85 16.64
N CYS A 23 -11.22 33.92 15.38
CA CYS A 23 -11.64 32.68 14.71
C CYS A 23 -10.37 31.88 14.42
N ASP A 24 -9.86 31.29 15.49
CA ASP A 24 -8.96 30.15 15.45
C ASP A 24 -9.74 29.02 14.78
N ASP A 25 -9.76 29.00 13.45
CA ASP A 25 -10.29 27.91 12.64
C ASP A 25 -9.28 26.75 12.65
N ARG A 26 -8.80 26.40 13.84
CA ARG A 26 -8.27 25.07 14.09
C ARG A 26 -9.46 24.13 13.98
N ILE A 27 -9.67 23.65 12.76
CA ILE A 27 -10.18 22.30 12.55
C ILE A 27 -9.37 21.45 13.54
N PRO A 28 -9.99 20.80 14.54
CA PRO A 28 -9.25 19.85 15.33
C PRO A 28 -8.71 18.85 14.31
N ASP A 29 -7.38 18.84 14.13
CA ASP A 29 -6.74 17.67 13.57
C ASP A 29 -7.29 16.55 14.44
N SER A 30 -8.09 15.68 13.83
CA SER A 30 -8.80 14.64 14.55
C SER A 30 -7.76 13.63 14.99
N THR A 31 -6.96 14.02 15.97
CA THR A 31 -5.97 13.23 16.69
C THR A 31 -6.73 12.32 17.62
N ALA A 32 -7.39 11.34 17.01
CA ALA A 32 -7.83 10.11 17.62
C ALA A 32 -7.91 9.04 16.53
N THR A 33 -6.74 8.57 16.09
CA THR A 33 -6.52 7.29 15.38
C THR A 33 -6.82 6.07 16.26
N SER A 34 -7.84 6.16 17.12
CA SER A 34 -8.14 5.10 18.11
C SER A 34 -8.53 3.79 17.43
N ASN A 35 -9.01 3.83 16.18
CA ASN A 35 -9.61 2.69 15.50
C ASN A 35 -9.30 2.64 13.99
N ALA A 36 -8.07 3.00 13.58
CA ALA A 36 -7.70 2.85 12.17
C ALA A 36 -7.59 1.37 11.77
N THR A 37 -7.89 1.06 10.52
CA THR A 37 -7.74 -0.27 9.90
C THR A 37 -6.69 -0.19 8.80
N LEU A 38 -5.70 -1.07 8.86
CA LEU A 38 -4.64 -1.22 7.87
C LEU A 38 -4.72 -2.63 7.30
N VAL A 39 -4.82 -2.75 5.98
CA VAL A 39 -4.85 -4.03 5.28
C VAL A 39 -3.97 -4.00 4.04
N ILE A 40 -3.37 -5.13 3.70
CA ILE A 40 -2.82 -5.34 2.36
C ILE A 40 -3.98 -5.80 1.48
N SER A 41 -4.48 -4.89 0.65
CA SER A 41 -5.70 -5.10 -0.15
C SER A 41 -5.43 -5.81 -1.47
N GLN A 42 -4.19 -5.76 -1.98
CA GLN A 42 -3.80 -6.47 -3.19
C GLN A 42 -2.35 -6.94 -3.11
N MET A 43 -2.11 -8.11 -3.70
CA MET A 43 -0.80 -8.70 -3.94
C MET A 43 -0.77 -9.23 -5.36
N GLN A 44 0.33 -8.98 -6.09
CA GLN A 44 0.50 -9.47 -7.45
C GLN A 44 1.99 -9.67 -7.75
N SER A 45 2.38 -10.89 -8.13
CA SER A 45 3.69 -11.15 -8.71
C SER A 45 3.77 -10.46 -10.08
N ILE A 46 4.84 -9.70 -10.32
CA ILE A 46 5.07 -8.96 -11.57
C ILE A 46 6.51 -9.14 -12.08
N SER A 47 6.72 -9.10 -13.38
CA SER A 47 8.05 -8.91 -13.97
C SER A 47 8.53 -7.46 -13.83
N ASP A 48 9.77 -7.18 -14.25
CA ASP A 48 10.37 -5.84 -14.16
C ASP A 48 9.64 -4.77 -14.99
N ASP A 49 8.93 -5.16 -16.04
CA ASP A 49 8.08 -4.28 -16.85
C ASP A 49 6.67 -4.07 -16.27
N GLY A 50 6.36 -4.71 -15.13
CA GLY A 50 5.06 -4.65 -14.48
C GLY A 50 4.02 -5.64 -15.01
N THR A 51 4.38 -6.52 -15.96
CA THR A 51 3.49 -7.57 -16.44
C THR A 51 3.22 -8.58 -15.33
N SER A 52 1.97 -9.04 -15.20
CA SER A 52 1.60 -10.06 -14.23
C SER A 52 2.31 -11.39 -14.55
N VAL A 53 2.92 -12.00 -13.54
CA VAL A 53 3.51 -13.34 -13.60
C VAL A 53 2.91 -14.23 -12.50
N GLY A 54 3.23 -15.53 -12.51
CA GLY A 54 2.75 -16.48 -11.49
C GLY A 54 3.43 -16.27 -10.14
N GLU A 55 4.74 -16.50 -10.08
CA GLU A 55 5.52 -16.51 -8.85
C GLU A 55 6.57 -15.41 -8.79
N VAL A 56 7.04 -15.14 -7.58
CA VAL A 56 8.20 -14.30 -7.32
C VAL A 56 9.46 -15.15 -7.36
N VAL A 57 10.38 -14.79 -8.24
CA VAL A 57 11.65 -15.48 -8.48
C VAL A 57 12.78 -14.49 -8.26
N SER A 58 13.77 -14.90 -7.47
CA SER A 58 14.93 -14.10 -7.12
C SER A 58 15.61 -13.49 -8.35
N GLY A 59 15.75 -12.16 -8.33
CA GLY A 59 16.37 -11.38 -9.39
C GLY A 59 15.63 -11.38 -10.74
N SER A 60 14.41 -11.92 -10.82
CA SER A 60 13.67 -12.06 -12.10
C SER A 60 12.26 -11.49 -12.04
N SER A 61 11.56 -11.65 -10.91
CA SER A 61 10.23 -11.08 -10.70
C SER A 61 10.09 -10.54 -9.28
N ASN A 62 9.06 -9.71 -9.08
CA ASN A 62 8.87 -8.86 -7.92
C ASN A 62 7.44 -9.05 -7.36
N MET A 63 7.21 -8.63 -6.12
CA MET A 63 5.87 -8.62 -5.52
C MET A 63 5.35 -7.19 -5.42
N ARG A 64 4.27 -6.87 -6.16
CA ARG A 64 3.52 -5.63 -6.01
C ARG A 64 2.52 -5.77 -4.87
N LEU A 65 2.58 -4.83 -3.93
CA LEU A 65 1.74 -4.75 -2.74
C LEU A 65 0.92 -3.46 -2.78
N VAL A 66 -0.36 -3.55 -2.42
CA VAL A 66 -1.19 -2.37 -2.15
C VAL A 66 -1.64 -2.43 -0.70
N ALA A 67 -1.15 -1.49 0.12
CA ALA A 67 -1.63 -1.31 1.48
C ALA A 67 -2.70 -0.21 1.51
N THR A 68 -3.76 -0.41 2.28
CA THR A 68 -4.88 0.54 2.41
C THR A 68 -5.14 0.85 3.89
N LEU A 69 -5.12 2.14 4.22
CA LEU A 69 -5.36 2.67 5.56
C LEU A 69 -6.68 3.46 5.58
N LYS A 70 -7.58 3.06 6.48
CA LYS A 70 -8.88 3.70 6.69
C LYS A 70 -9.11 3.98 8.17
N ASN A 71 -9.97 4.93 8.50
CA ASN A 71 -10.48 5.08 9.85
C ASN A 71 -11.59 4.06 10.14
N ASP A 72 -12.18 4.11 11.35
CA ASP A 72 -13.28 3.25 11.79
C ASP A 72 -14.56 3.39 10.98
N THR A 73 -14.79 4.56 10.40
CA THR A 73 -15.93 4.80 9.51
C THR A 73 -15.69 4.34 8.06
N GLY A 74 -14.52 3.75 7.79
CA GLY A 74 -14.14 3.27 6.45
C GLY A 74 -13.67 4.37 5.50
N ILE A 75 -13.48 5.60 5.99
CA ILE A 75 -12.96 6.72 5.21
C ILE A 75 -11.44 6.55 5.06
N PRO A 76 -10.89 6.67 3.84
CA PRO A 76 -9.46 6.61 3.63
C PRO A 76 -8.67 7.71 4.35
N LEU A 77 -7.53 7.33 4.91
CA LEU A 77 -6.63 8.26 5.59
C LEU A 77 -5.48 8.68 4.66
N LYS A 78 -5.60 9.87 4.09
CA LYS A 78 -4.58 10.51 3.23
C LYS A 78 -3.41 11.07 4.05
N ASP A 79 -2.24 11.17 3.41
CA ASP A 79 -1.05 11.84 3.94
C ASP A 79 -0.52 11.23 5.25
N LYS A 80 -0.77 9.92 5.44
CA LYS A 80 -0.29 9.15 6.58
C LYS A 80 0.87 8.26 6.17
N THR A 81 1.93 8.27 6.97
CA THR A 81 3.11 7.44 6.72
C THR A 81 2.91 6.04 7.27
N ILE A 82 3.07 5.04 6.40
CA ILE A 82 3.14 3.62 6.77
C ILE A 82 4.54 3.10 6.50
N LYS A 83 4.95 2.06 7.24
CA LYS A 83 6.28 1.47 7.16
C LYS A 83 6.23 0.03 6.68
N PHE A 84 7.11 -0.33 5.76
CA PHE A 84 7.29 -1.68 5.24
C PHE A 84 8.58 -2.29 5.82
N ALA A 85 8.51 -3.56 6.19
CA ALA A 85 9.64 -4.39 6.57
C ALA A 85 9.42 -5.82 6.03
N HIS A 86 10.49 -6.60 5.93
CA HIS A 86 10.41 -8.02 5.61
C HIS A 86 11.37 -8.82 6.50
N ASP A 87 11.14 -10.14 6.58
CA ASP A 87 11.99 -11.10 7.30
C ASP A 87 13.03 -11.79 6.41
N GLY A 88 12.95 -11.62 5.09
CA GLY A 88 13.94 -12.11 4.14
C GLY A 88 15.35 -11.56 4.37
N THR A 89 16.34 -12.25 3.80
CA THR A 89 17.77 -11.94 3.99
C THR A 89 18.31 -10.96 2.96
N GLY A 90 17.54 -10.66 1.92
CA GLY A 90 17.87 -9.76 0.82
C GLY A 90 16.64 -9.03 0.27
N GLY A 91 16.84 -8.38 -0.87
CA GLY A 91 15.81 -7.58 -1.52
C GLY A 91 15.59 -6.19 -0.92
N SER A 92 14.71 -5.42 -1.55
CA SER A 92 14.37 -4.06 -1.13
C SER A 92 13.02 -3.61 -1.67
N PHE A 93 12.45 -2.58 -1.07
CA PHE A 93 11.23 -1.95 -1.56
C PHE A 93 11.56 -0.81 -2.53
N GLU A 94 10.92 -0.79 -3.69
CA GLU A 94 11.16 0.22 -4.75
C GLU A 94 10.91 1.65 -4.27
N SER A 95 9.83 1.88 -3.51
CA SER A 95 9.53 3.20 -2.93
C SER A 95 10.15 3.41 -1.55
N GLY A 96 11.08 2.56 -1.15
CA GLY A 96 11.66 2.54 0.20
C GLY A 96 10.72 1.97 1.26
N THR A 97 11.15 2.04 2.52
CA THR A 97 10.47 1.41 3.67
C THR A 97 9.48 2.31 4.38
N SER A 98 9.36 3.58 3.99
CA SER A 98 8.48 4.56 4.64
C SER A 98 7.80 5.39 3.57
N VAL A 99 6.50 5.15 3.38
CA VAL A 99 5.74 5.71 2.25
C VAL A 99 4.44 6.31 2.76
N THR A 100 4.02 7.41 2.13
CA THR A 100 2.83 8.17 2.52
C THR A 100 1.62 7.76 1.70
N THR A 101 0.46 7.60 2.34
CA THR A 101 -0.80 7.23 1.70
C THR A 101 -1.34 8.32 0.77
N ASP A 102 -1.92 7.90 -0.35
CA ASP A 102 -2.58 8.77 -1.32
C ASP A 102 -4.00 9.18 -0.89
N GLU A 103 -4.75 9.83 -1.79
CA GLU A 103 -6.13 10.30 -1.55
C GLU A 103 -7.12 9.18 -1.25
N ASN A 104 -6.82 7.95 -1.67
CA ASN A 104 -7.61 6.76 -1.40
C ASN A 104 -7.06 6.00 -0.18
N GLY A 105 -6.17 6.61 0.60
CA GLY A 105 -5.53 5.97 1.76
C GLY A 105 -4.62 4.81 1.36
N GLN A 106 -4.16 4.77 0.11
CA GLN A 106 -3.40 3.66 -0.44
C GLN A 106 -1.91 3.97 -0.54
N VAL A 107 -1.10 2.93 -0.41
CA VAL A 107 0.30 2.92 -0.84
C VAL A 107 0.49 1.72 -1.74
N VAL A 108 1.06 1.97 -2.92
CA VAL A 108 1.60 0.92 -3.79
C VAL A 108 3.10 0.83 -3.54
N ASN A 109 3.61 -0.37 -3.26
CA ASN A 109 5.04 -0.60 -3.16
C ASN A 109 5.40 -1.93 -3.82
N ILE A 110 6.63 -2.07 -4.28
CA ILE A 110 7.12 -3.27 -4.95
C ILE A 110 8.29 -3.81 -4.15
N PHE A 111 8.15 -5.03 -3.62
CA PHE A 111 9.27 -5.76 -3.06
C PHE A 111 10.04 -6.43 -4.20
N LYS A 112 11.32 -6.08 -4.32
CA LYS A 112 12.26 -6.62 -5.31
C LYS A 112 13.25 -7.55 -4.60
N PRO A 113 13.12 -8.88 -4.70
CA PRO A 113 14.12 -9.79 -4.16
C PRO A 113 15.45 -9.58 -4.88
N ASN A 114 16.56 -9.78 -4.19
CA ASN A 114 17.86 -9.83 -4.86
C ASN A 114 18.04 -11.20 -5.55
N SER A 115 19.17 -11.40 -6.23
CA SER A 115 19.48 -12.65 -6.94
C SER A 115 19.78 -13.86 -6.04
N SER A 116 19.67 -13.73 -4.72
CA SER A 116 20.06 -14.76 -3.76
C SER A 116 19.00 -15.03 -2.69
N GLU A 117 17.84 -14.36 -2.79
CA GLU A 117 16.75 -14.61 -1.86
C GLU A 117 16.23 -16.04 -2.03
N ASN A 118 15.88 -16.69 -0.92
CA ASN A 118 15.27 -18.00 -0.92
C ASN A 118 14.38 -18.12 0.31
N MET A 119 13.10 -17.86 0.11
CA MET A 119 12.10 -17.82 1.17
C MET A 119 10.89 -18.61 0.67
N VAL A 120 11.01 -19.94 0.70
CA VAL A 120 9.99 -20.88 0.23
C VAL A 120 9.47 -21.66 1.42
N ASP A 121 8.16 -21.52 1.67
CA ASP A 121 7.45 -22.28 2.68
C ASP A 121 7.44 -23.78 2.32
N LYS A 122 7.90 -24.63 3.25
CA LYS A 122 8.01 -26.08 3.02
C LYS A 122 6.85 -26.79 3.70
N THR A 123 6.11 -27.57 2.93
CA THR A 123 5.01 -28.41 3.45
C THR A 123 5.45 -29.48 4.45
N THR A 124 6.77 -29.71 4.61
CA THR A 124 7.36 -30.67 5.53
C THR A 124 7.65 -30.10 6.92
N THR A 125 7.54 -28.79 7.10
CA THR A 125 7.81 -28.10 8.37
C THR A 125 6.51 -27.46 8.89
N PRO A 126 6.35 -27.32 10.21
CA PRO A 126 5.17 -26.70 10.81
C PRO A 126 5.25 -25.16 10.84
N GLU A 127 6.45 -24.58 10.70
CA GLU A 127 6.67 -23.13 10.72
C GLU A 127 6.65 -22.59 9.30
N TYR A 128 6.06 -21.41 9.11
CA TYR A 128 6.08 -20.72 7.83
C TYR A 128 7.50 -20.25 7.50
N GLU A 129 8.06 -20.73 6.38
CA GLU A 129 9.42 -20.40 5.93
C GLU A 129 9.44 -19.45 4.71
N GLY A 130 8.26 -19.06 4.21
CA GLY A 130 8.14 -18.10 3.10
C GLY A 130 8.47 -16.67 3.53
N LEU A 131 8.47 -15.74 2.57
CA LEU A 131 8.73 -14.32 2.88
C LEU A 131 7.50 -13.71 3.54
N THR A 132 7.72 -12.98 4.63
CA THR A 132 6.72 -12.18 5.32
C THR A 132 7.04 -10.70 5.19
N VAL A 133 6.19 -9.94 4.51
CA VAL A 133 6.22 -8.48 4.53
C VAL A 133 5.29 -7.98 5.64
N THR A 134 5.83 -7.18 6.56
CA THR A 134 5.07 -6.49 7.61
C THR A 134 4.86 -5.02 7.24
N VAL A 135 3.62 -4.56 7.23
CA VAL A 135 3.26 -3.15 7.08
C VAL A 135 2.75 -2.62 8.41
N THR A 136 3.28 -1.48 8.85
CA THR A 136 2.98 -0.87 10.16
C THR A 136 2.52 0.57 10.02
N TYR A 137 1.45 0.92 10.74
CA TYR A 137 1.01 2.29 11.00
C TYR A 137 1.08 2.57 12.52
N GLU A 138 1.55 3.75 12.91
CA GLU A 138 1.61 4.23 14.32
C GLU A 138 2.13 3.22 15.36
N SER A 139 3.16 2.44 15.02
CA SER A 139 3.85 1.43 15.88
C SER A 139 2.98 0.25 16.37
N ASN A 140 1.66 0.36 16.37
CA ASN A 140 0.73 -0.60 16.97
C ASN A 140 -0.15 -1.32 15.94
N LEU A 141 -0.48 -0.68 14.81
CA LEU A 141 -1.35 -1.25 13.81
C LEU A 141 -0.52 -1.94 12.73
N LYS A 142 -0.65 -3.27 12.61
CA LYS A 142 0.15 -4.08 11.70
C LYS A 142 -0.72 -4.98 10.84
N THR A 143 -0.22 -5.27 9.65
CA THR A 143 -0.75 -6.30 8.74
C THR A 143 0.43 -6.98 8.05
N THR A 144 0.26 -8.22 7.63
CA THR A 144 1.29 -9.01 6.98
C THR A 144 0.83 -9.52 5.62
N ALA A 145 1.79 -9.68 4.72
CA ALA A 145 1.66 -10.39 3.45
C ALA A 145 2.68 -11.52 3.44
N GLU A 146 2.23 -12.71 3.08
CA GLU A 146 3.02 -13.92 3.04
C GLU A 146 3.06 -14.43 1.60
N PHE A 147 4.25 -14.63 1.05
CA PHE A 147 4.45 -15.24 -0.27
C PHE A 147 5.80 -15.93 -0.37
N ASN A 148 5.91 -16.90 -1.29
CA ASN A 148 7.18 -17.56 -1.57
C ASN A 148 8.05 -16.73 -2.51
N VAL A 149 9.37 -16.76 -2.29
CA VAL A 149 10.40 -16.26 -3.20
C VAL A 149 11.28 -17.44 -3.60
N TYR A 150 11.13 -17.88 -4.85
CA TYR A 150 11.86 -19.03 -5.38
C TYR A 150 13.26 -18.63 -5.84
N PRO A 151 14.30 -19.42 -5.54
CA PRO A 151 15.67 -19.06 -5.85
C PRO A 151 15.97 -19.14 -7.36
N ASN A 152 15.32 -20.04 -8.11
CA ASN A 152 15.55 -20.20 -9.54
C ASN A 152 14.22 -20.27 -10.31
N GLN A 153 14.28 -19.88 -11.59
CA GLN A 153 13.13 -19.97 -12.48
C GLN A 153 12.67 -21.41 -12.73
N ASP A 154 13.62 -22.36 -12.75
CA ASP A 154 13.32 -23.78 -12.95
C ASP A 154 12.54 -24.41 -11.77
N ASP A 155 12.47 -23.73 -10.62
CA ASP A 155 11.69 -24.17 -9.46
C ASP A 155 10.19 -23.88 -9.61
N VAL A 156 9.81 -23.03 -10.58
CA VAL A 156 8.42 -22.61 -10.85
C VAL A 156 7.99 -22.82 -12.29
N TRP A 157 8.94 -22.96 -13.21
CA TRP A 157 8.73 -23.16 -14.64
C TRP A 157 9.53 -24.38 -15.13
N PRO A 158 9.03 -25.19 -16.09
CA PRO A 158 7.79 -25.04 -16.85
C PRO A 158 6.54 -25.53 -16.13
N TYR A 159 5.42 -24.81 -16.31
CA TYR A 159 4.12 -25.35 -15.94
C TYR A 159 3.72 -26.49 -16.87
N THR A 160 3.17 -27.57 -16.29
CA THR A 160 2.56 -28.64 -17.06
C THR A 160 1.04 -28.53 -16.96
N MET A 161 0.36 -28.37 -18.10
CA MET A 161 -1.09 -28.41 -18.18
C MET A 161 -1.53 -29.80 -18.64
N TYR A 162 -2.28 -30.51 -17.80
CA TYR A 162 -2.94 -31.76 -18.19
C TYR A 162 -4.37 -31.47 -18.61
N VAL A 163 -4.69 -31.74 -19.87
CA VAL A 163 -6.07 -31.63 -20.39
C VAL A 163 -6.52 -33.03 -20.77
N THR A 164 -7.61 -33.48 -20.17
CA THR A 164 -8.28 -34.73 -20.55
C THR A 164 -9.68 -34.41 -21.04
N SER A 165 -10.12 -35.16 -22.04
CA SER A 165 -11.47 -35.04 -22.59
C SER A 165 -12.01 -36.43 -22.92
N ASP A 166 -13.31 -36.60 -22.70
CA ASP A 166 -14.09 -37.76 -23.12
C ASP A 166 -14.71 -37.57 -24.52
N VAL A 167 -14.47 -36.40 -25.14
CA VAL A 167 -14.84 -36.12 -26.52
C VAL A 167 -13.59 -36.05 -27.41
N ASP A 168 -13.79 -36.34 -28.69
CA ASP A 168 -12.69 -36.44 -29.66
C ASP A 168 -12.05 -35.07 -30.00
N ASN A 169 -12.71 -33.96 -29.66
CA ASN A 169 -12.29 -32.63 -30.07
C ASN A 169 -12.25 -31.66 -28.89
N ILE A 170 -11.08 -31.09 -28.65
CA ILE A 170 -10.87 -29.98 -27.72
C ILE A 170 -10.64 -28.73 -28.57
N LYS A 171 -11.55 -27.76 -28.48
CA LYS A 171 -11.46 -26.47 -29.18
C LYS A 171 -10.98 -25.40 -28.20
N LEU A 172 -9.79 -24.84 -28.44
CA LEU A 172 -9.18 -23.82 -27.56
C LEU A 172 -9.39 -22.38 -28.04
N ASP A 173 -9.85 -22.22 -29.27
CA ASP A 173 -10.03 -20.91 -29.93
C ASP A 173 -11.45 -20.76 -30.50
N ASN A 174 -12.46 -20.93 -29.64
CA ASN A 174 -13.89 -20.78 -29.96
C ASN A 174 -14.43 -21.59 -31.17
N GLY A 175 -13.62 -22.46 -31.77
CA GLY A 175 -14.00 -23.34 -32.87
C GLY A 175 -14.01 -22.70 -34.27
N GLU A 176 -13.36 -21.57 -34.49
CA GLU A 176 -13.19 -21.00 -35.83
C GLU A 176 -12.10 -21.76 -36.60
N GLU A 177 -12.51 -22.57 -37.58
CA GLU A 177 -11.64 -23.10 -38.63
C GLU A 177 -11.68 -22.14 -39.81
N VAL A 178 -10.52 -21.59 -40.18
CA VAL A 178 -10.38 -20.86 -41.44
C VAL A 178 -9.90 -21.86 -42.49
N GLU A 179 -10.82 -22.33 -43.34
CA GLU A 179 -10.48 -23.07 -44.55
C GLU A 179 -9.97 -22.07 -45.60
N ILE A 180 -8.76 -22.28 -46.10
CA ILE A 180 -8.20 -21.50 -47.22
C ILE A 180 -8.43 -22.32 -48.49
N GLU A 181 -9.27 -21.80 -49.39
CA GLU A 181 -9.45 -22.34 -50.76
C GLU A 181 -8.25 -22.05 -51.68
#